data_AF-A0A8H5HBS3-F1
#
_entry.id   AF-A0A8H5HBS3-F1
#
_cell.length_a   1.000
_cell.length_b   1.000
_cell.length_c   1.000
_cell.angle_alpha   90.00
_cell.angle_beta   90.00
_cell.angle_gamma   90.00
#
_symmetry.space_group_name_H-M   'P 1'
#
loop_
_entity.id
_entity.type
_entity.pdbx_description
1 polymer ?
#
loop_
_entity_poly.entity_id
_entity_poly.type
_entity_poly.pdbx_seq_one_letter_code
_entity_poly.pdbx_strand_id
1 'polypeptide(L)'
;MAFDSHNVDESTGTVGIAVPAGIEVQVSITFQQTYRQIISETWLSDGLLKKEEFYASDHPEKSGDSTTPAETIERQLQLRFLYFIEGRQRPIPSEMLEVITESQGADSLALRIVARDESSSGASDIDMFARVTLYDPSSPAVEHGLGGATTSDEETTSNAEEPQDVAPDLSNIQAEIVPGLNKAYQYFIFFRFNKISGFRDTMKSEIIPVISTAKDVFDMLKKKEFPSSGLPNTDWEYVGCSVGFSSIGLSKLGLNDYLYDEAFHRGQKQDAKDLGDKGIESEGEFLPDWEDKYLEEIHGVFQITAHNDSKGKAFVYQLKQAFSYSGGIKTVLSFRTHFRPHPDTRNEHFGFRDGISKPEIEGYTFDDELPIRFPGSPVVDPGCLLMGRKGDLDKDRRPAWAVDGSFFVFRRLRQLVPEFNSFLRENGVKLFPSLTPEDAADKLGARMFGRWKSGTPIVHSPDEDDKSISEDNDKINNFQYPADQEACPFAAHTQKSYPRTNMPGSNDHLFRRASIPYGFELDASEISTSTTQQDRGLIFLCYQSIIERGFKYTQQRFNNPDFPFSPLQSEKPGHDAVLGSSPRYMTGANPEKPTDKLSIPFRFVEARGGEYFFMPSISTLNKIADE
;
A
#
# COMPACT_ATOMS: atom_id res chain seq x y z
N MET A 1 35.59 -6.93 6.74
CA MET A 1 36.61 -7.39 5.76
C MET A 1 36.20 -6.89 4.39
N ALA A 2 37.12 -6.58 3.47
CA ALA A 2 36.71 -6.24 2.10
C ALA A 2 36.23 -7.53 1.41
N PHE A 3 34.91 -7.73 1.36
CA PHE A 3 34.31 -8.80 0.58
C PHE A 3 34.32 -8.39 -0.90
N ASP A 4 35.47 -8.47 -1.54
CA ASP A 4 35.59 -8.34 -3.00
C ASP A 4 36.30 -9.57 -3.52
N SER A 5 35.53 -10.62 -3.75
CA SER A 5 36.08 -11.93 -4.11
C SER A 5 35.12 -12.74 -4.97
N HIS A 6 34.36 -12.07 -5.83
CA HIS A 6 33.67 -12.75 -6.91
C HIS A 6 34.51 -12.70 -8.20
N ASN A 7 34.43 -13.76 -9.00
CA ASN A 7 35.03 -13.84 -10.32
C ASN A 7 34.02 -14.44 -11.30
N VAL A 8 33.91 -13.85 -12.49
CA VAL A 8 33.05 -14.36 -13.55
C VAL A 8 33.93 -15.14 -14.52
N ASP A 9 33.75 -16.47 -14.61
CA ASP A 9 34.34 -17.26 -15.70
C ASP A 9 33.38 -17.25 -16.89
N GLU A 10 33.80 -16.41 -17.82
CA GLU A 10 33.14 -16.07 -19.06
C GLU A 10 32.93 -17.27 -20.00
N SER A 11 33.82 -18.27 -19.95
CA SER A 11 33.78 -19.42 -20.86
C SER A 11 32.79 -20.50 -20.43
N THR A 12 32.44 -20.51 -19.14
CA THR A 12 31.61 -21.54 -18.51
C THR A 12 30.27 -21.04 -18.01
N GLY A 13 30.03 -19.72 -18.04
CA GLY A 13 28.82 -19.07 -17.55
C GLY A 13 28.68 -19.19 -16.04
N THR A 14 29.79 -19.01 -15.32
CA THR A 14 29.87 -19.26 -13.88
C THR A 14 30.32 -18.03 -13.11
N VAL A 15 29.65 -17.73 -12.00
CA VAL A 15 30.10 -16.75 -11.01
C VAL A 15 30.65 -17.51 -9.80
N GLY A 16 31.95 -17.39 -9.57
CA GLY A 16 32.63 -17.86 -8.37
C GLY A 16 32.61 -16.81 -7.29
N ILE A 17 32.29 -17.18 -6.06
CA ILE A 17 32.27 -16.30 -4.89
C ILE A 17 33.12 -16.97 -3.81
N ALA A 18 34.20 -16.29 -3.37
CA ALA A 18 34.96 -16.74 -2.21
C ALA A 18 34.16 -16.45 -0.94
N VAL A 19 33.94 -17.48 -0.14
CA VAL A 19 33.21 -17.43 1.12
C VAL A 19 34.22 -17.65 2.25
N PRO A 20 34.50 -16.61 3.07
CA PRO A 20 35.40 -16.74 4.21
C PRO A 20 34.90 -17.78 5.22
N ALA A 21 35.82 -18.38 5.96
CA ALA A 21 35.47 -19.28 7.05
C ALA A 21 34.58 -18.57 8.10
N GLY A 22 33.52 -19.24 8.55
CA GLY A 22 32.61 -18.67 9.57
C GLY A 22 31.42 -17.86 9.04
N ILE A 23 31.33 -17.63 7.73
CA ILE A 23 30.24 -16.86 7.11
C ILE A 23 29.08 -17.78 6.72
N GLU A 24 27.85 -17.37 7.04
CA GLU A 24 26.63 -18.01 6.55
C GLU A 24 26.25 -17.46 5.18
N VAL A 25 25.80 -18.35 4.30
CA VAL A 25 25.42 -18.01 2.93
C VAL A 25 23.98 -18.39 2.66
N GLN A 26 23.21 -17.40 2.25
CA GLN A 26 21.87 -17.57 1.73
C GLN A 26 21.88 -17.28 0.23
N VAL A 27 21.48 -18.26 -0.58
CA VAL A 27 21.28 -18.11 -2.02
C VAL A 27 19.79 -18.19 -2.30
N SER A 28 19.22 -17.10 -2.83
CA SER A 28 17.84 -17.03 -3.29
C SER A 28 17.80 -16.87 -4.80
N ILE A 29 17.05 -17.73 -5.48
CA ILE A 29 16.97 -17.77 -6.95
C ILE A 29 15.56 -17.45 -7.42
N THR A 30 15.44 -16.65 -8.48
CA THR A 30 14.15 -16.30 -9.12
C THR A 30 14.24 -16.45 -10.64
N PHE A 31 13.16 -16.96 -11.24
CA PHE A 31 13.03 -17.23 -12.68
C PHE A 31 11.80 -16.51 -13.25
N GLN A 32 11.85 -16.05 -14.51
CA GLN A 32 10.76 -15.28 -15.14
C GLN A 32 10.24 -15.85 -16.49
N GLN A 33 10.45 -17.14 -16.83
CA GLN A 33 10.33 -17.64 -18.23
C GLN A 33 9.74 -19.02 -18.55
N THR A 34 9.45 -19.22 -19.85
CA THR A 34 8.87 -20.39 -20.57
C THR A 34 9.89 -21.44 -21.10
N TYR A 35 11.19 -21.26 -20.91
CA TYR A 35 12.25 -22.20 -21.37
C TYR A 35 12.93 -22.92 -20.20
N ARG A 36 13.46 -24.14 -20.43
CA ARG A 36 14.23 -24.88 -19.41
C ARG A 36 15.56 -24.20 -19.09
N GLN A 37 15.54 -23.35 -18.08
CA GLN A 37 16.70 -22.69 -17.49
C GLN A 37 17.13 -23.45 -16.22
N ILE A 38 18.44 -23.55 -15.99
CA ILE A 38 19.00 -24.17 -14.78
C ILE A 38 20.03 -23.24 -14.14
N ILE A 39 19.90 -22.98 -12.84
CA ILE A 39 21.03 -22.54 -12.01
C ILE A 39 21.53 -23.74 -11.23
N SER A 40 22.82 -24.04 -11.33
CA SER A 40 23.45 -25.03 -10.47
C SER A 40 24.35 -24.37 -9.44
N GLU A 41 24.03 -24.59 -8.18
CA GLU A 41 24.86 -24.23 -7.04
C GLU A 41 25.86 -25.35 -6.75
N THR A 42 27.11 -24.99 -6.49
CA THR A 42 28.17 -25.96 -6.20
C THR A 42 29.19 -25.39 -5.22
N TRP A 43 29.43 -26.14 -4.14
CA TRP A 43 30.45 -25.83 -3.13
C TRP A 43 31.72 -26.65 -3.36
N LEU A 44 32.84 -25.98 -3.61
CA LEU A 44 34.14 -26.62 -3.87
C LEU A 44 35.00 -26.60 -2.59
N SER A 45 34.88 -27.63 -1.75
CA SER A 45 35.85 -27.85 -0.65
C SER A 45 35.94 -29.29 -0.10
N ASP A 46 34.97 -30.16 -0.37
CA ASP A 46 34.87 -31.44 0.36
C ASP A 46 35.20 -32.69 -0.50
N GLY A 47 35.81 -32.49 -1.67
CA GLY A 47 36.09 -33.58 -2.62
C GLY A 47 34.84 -34.23 -3.26
N LEU A 48 33.64 -33.84 -2.81
CA LEU A 48 32.34 -34.20 -3.36
C LEU A 48 31.61 -32.90 -3.75
N LEU A 49 31.45 -32.69 -5.06
CA LEU A 49 30.60 -31.63 -5.61
C LEU A 49 29.15 -31.90 -5.18
N LYS A 50 28.65 -31.21 -4.14
CA LYS A 50 27.21 -31.20 -3.83
C LYS A 50 26.57 -30.21 -4.80
N LYS A 51 26.00 -30.75 -5.89
CA LYS A 51 25.34 -29.97 -6.93
C LYS A 51 23.85 -29.89 -6.62
N GLU A 52 23.35 -28.68 -6.40
CA GLU A 52 21.91 -28.42 -6.29
C GLU A 52 21.46 -27.72 -7.58
N GLU A 53 20.51 -28.30 -8.28
CA GLU A 53 20.02 -27.82 -9.58
C GLU A 53 18.60 -27.28 -9.44
N PHE A 54 18.41 -26.01 -9.80
CA PHE A 54 17.14 -25.32 -9.76
C PHE A 54 16.61 -25.14 -11.18
N TYR A 55 15.36 -25.56 -11.45
CA TYR A 55 14.79 -25.64 -12.80
C TYR A 55 13.56 -24.74 -12.98
N ALA A 56 13.49 -24.03 -14.10
CA ALA A 56 12.26 -23.42 -14.61
C ALA A 56 11.81 -24.13 -15.90
N SER A 57 10.97 -25.15 -15.80
CA SER A 57 10.17 -25.65 -16.93
C SER A 57 8.92 -26.44 -16.52
N ASP A 58 8.80 -26.79 -15.23
CA ASP A 58 7.67 -27.60 -14.74
C ASP A 58 6.81 -26.85 -13.68
N HIS A 59 7.22 -25.67 -13.21
CA HIS A 59 6.49 -24.87 -12.21
C HIS A 59 6.81 -23.36 -12.35
N PRO A 60 5.92 -22.51 -12.88
CA PRO A 60 6.22 -21.11 -13.23
C PRO A 60 6.37 -20.12 -12.06
N GLU A 61 6.41 -20.56 -10.79
CA GLU A 61 6.39 -19.67 -9.61
C GLU A 61 7.13 -20.28 -8.39
N LYS A 62 8.34 -20.83 -8.56
CA LYS A 62 9.15 -21.31 -7.42
C LYS A 62 10.43 -20.51 -7.28
N SER A 63 10.62 -19.90 -6.11
CA SER A 63 11.94 -19.54 -5.60
C SER A 63 12.62 -20.79 -5.03
N GLY A 64 13.92 -20.93 -5.28
CA GLY A 64 14.77 -21.90 -4.60
C GLY A 64 15.63 -21.17 -3.58
N ASP A 65 15.64 -21.65 -2.34
CA ASP A 65 16.52 -21.14 -1.29
C ASP A 65 17.48 -22.25 -0.84
N SER A 66 18.77 -21.96 -0.92
CA SER A 66 19.83 -22.77 -0.32
C SER A 66 20.42 -21.99 0.86
N THR A 67 20.58 -22.69 1.98
CA THR A 67 21.32 -22.19 3.14
C THR A 67 22.37 -23.20 3.51
N THR A 68 23.64 -22.78 3.57
CA THR A 68 24.75 -23.63 3.99
C THR A 68 25.46 -22.99 5.18
N PRO A 69 25.45 -23.63 6.36
CA PRO A 69 26.08 -23.08 7.57
C PRO A 69 27.60 -23.22 7.57
N ALA A 70 28.21 -22.48 8.51
CA ALA A 70 29.65 -22.34 8.67
C ALA A 70 30.41 -23.66 8.91
N GLU A 71 31.40 -23.92 8.07
CA GLU A 71 32.52 -24.82 8.38
C GLU A 71 33.83 -24.04 8.50
N THR A 72 34.82 -24.61 9.18
CA THR A 72 36.09 -23.98 9.61
C THR A 72 37.08 -23.60 8.49
N ILE A 73 36.69 -23.67 7.22
CA ILE A 73 37.57 -23.46 6.07
C ILE A 73 36.94 -22.50 5.05
N GLU A 74 37.77 -21.74 4.33
CA GLU A 74 37.34 -20.91 3.20
C GLU A 74 36.80 -21.81 2.07
N ARG A 75 35.68 -21.41 1.46
CA ARG A 75 35.01 -22.18 0.41
C ARG A 75 34.81 -21.34 -0.85
N GLN A 76 34.70 -22.01 -1.99
CA GLN A 76 34.30 -21.40 -3.25
C GLN A 76 32.88 -21.83 -3.61
N LEU A 77 31.96 -20.87 -3.62
CA LEU A 77 30.61 -21.02 -4.15
C LEU A 77 30.65 -20.76 -5.65
N GLN A 78 30.17 -21.70 -6.45
CA GLN A 78 30.05 -21.56 -7.89
C GLN A 78 28.58 -21.59 -8.28
N LEU A 79 28.10 -20.51 -8.90
CA LEU A 79 26.78 -20.43 -9.51
C LEU A 79 26.92 -20.52 -11.02
N ARG A 80 26.38 -21.59 -11.61
CA ARG A 80 26.40 -21.80 -13.06
C ARG A 80 25.02 -21.59 -13.64
N PHE A 81 24.95 -20.75 -14.67
CA PHE A 81 23.72 -20.51 -15.42
C PHE A 81 23.74 -21.34 -16.70
N LEU A 82 22.71 -22.15 -16.93
CA LEU A 82 22.60 -23.06 -18.07
C LEU A 82 21.28 -22.84 -18.79
N TYR A 83 21.37 -22.77 -20.12
CA TYR A 83 20.21 -22.64 -20.99
C TYR A 83 20.07 -23.85 -21.92
N PHE A 84 18.82 -24.28 -22.17
CA PHE A 84 18.50 -25.39 -23.06
C PHE A 84 17.58 -24.95 -24.19
N ILE A 85 18.04 -25.08 -25.43
CA ILE A 85 17.25 -24.87 -26.64
C ILE A 85 17.08 -26.22 -27.34
N GLU A 86 15.83 -26.63 -27.58
CA GLU A 86 15.51 -27.91 -28.26
C GLU A 86 16.22 -29.13 -27.63
N GLY A 87 16.39 -29.12 -26.31
CA GLY A 87 17.06 -30.20 -25.56
C GLY A 87 18.58 -30.20 -25.63
N ARG A 88 19.23 -29.20 -26.25
CA ARG A 88 20.69 -29.03 -26.26
C ARG A 88 21.11 -27.87 -25.37
N GLN A 89 22.11 -28.11 -24.54
CA GLN A 89 22.72 -27.09 -23.70
C GLN A 89 23.45 -26.04 -24.56
N ARG A 90 23.21 -24.76 -24.29
CA ARG A 90 23.98 -23.64 -24.84
C ARG A 90 24.70 -22.93 -23.69
N PRO A 91 25.99 -22.55 -23.84
CA PRO A 91 26.64 -21.64 -22.91
C PRO A 91 25.99 -20.24 -23.00
N ILE A 92 25.90 -19.53 -21.88
CA ILE A 92 25.57 -18.11 -21.87
C ILE A 92 26.85 -17.32 -22.20
N PRO A 93 26.86 -16.41 -23.20
CA PRO A 93 27.97 -15.51 -23.44
C PRO A 93 28.23 -14.63 -22.21
N SER A 94 29.50 -14.44 -21.88
CA SER A 94 29.94 -13.77 -20.66
C SER A 94 29.49 -12.33 -20.48
N GLU A 95 29.32 -11.62 -21.58
CA GLU A 95 28.81 -10.26 -21.67
C GLU A 95 27.35 -10.09 -21.18
N MET A 96 26.70 -11.20 -20.80
CA MET A 96 25.33 -11.23 -20.30
C MET A 96 25.22 -11.53 -18.82
N LEU A 97 26.33 -11.86 -18.15
CA LEU A 97 26.37 -12.03 -16.70
C LEU A 97 26.81 -10.73 -16.03
N GLU A 98 25.88 -10.09 -15.32
CA GLU A 98 26.17 -8.90 -14.54
C GLU A 98 26.07 -9.24 -13.04
N VAL A 99 27.17 -8.97 -12.31
CA VAL A 99 27.19 -9.08 -10.85
C VAL A 99 27.11 -7.66 -10.27
N ILE A 100 26.05 -7.40 -9.52
CA ILE A 100 25.74 -6.11 -8.90
C ILE A 100 25.87 -6.27 -7.39
N THR A 101 26.75 -5.48 -6.78
CA THR A 101 26.81 -5.39 -5.31
C THR A 101 25.63 -4.55 -4.82
N GLU A 102 24.66 -5.17 -4.12
CA GLU A 102 23.47 -4.49 -3.61
C GLU A 102 23.74 -3.77 -2.28
N SER A 103 24.54 -4.38 -1.42
CA SER A 103 24.93 -3.83 -0.11
C SER A 103 26.23 -4.46 0.35
N GLN A 104 27.12 -3.65 0.95
CA GLN A 104 28.37 -4.10 1.55
C GLN A 104 28.51 -3.42 2.92
N GLY A 105 28.35 -4.20 3.98
CA GLY A 105 28.55 -3.80 5.37
C GLY A 105 29.81 -4.43 5.96
N ALA A 106 30.11 -4.11 7.23
CA ALA A 106 31.21 -4.74 7.95
C ALA A 106 31.04 -6.27 8.04
N ASP A 107 29.77 -6.71 8.17
CA ASP A 107 29.39 -8.07 8.56
C ASP A 107 28.49 -8.78 7.53
N SER A 108 28.16 -8.13 6.41
CA SER A 108 27.35 -8.73 5.35
C SER A 108 27.67 -8.20 3.96
N LEU A 109 27.58 -9.06 2.94
CA LEU A 109 27.64 -8.71 1.52
C LEU A 109 26.44 -9.33 0.80
N ALA A 110 25.66 -8.50 0.09
CA ALA A 110 24.62 -8.99 -0.81
C ALA A 110 25.01 -8.72 -2.27
N LEU A 111 25.06 -9.78 -3.07
CA LEU A 111 25.30 -9.75 -4.51
C LEU A 111 24.03 -10.14 -5.25
N ARG A 112 23.68 -9.40 -6.30
CA ARG A 112 22.66 -9.76 -7.29
C ARG A 112 23.36 -10.13 -8.59
N ILE A 113 23.11 -11.33 -9.08
CA ILE A 113 23.66 -11.83 -10.34
C ILE A 113 22.51 -11.92 -11.33
N VAL A 114 22.66 -11.26 -12.47
CA VAL A 114 21.67 -11.23 -13.56
C VAL A 114 22.29 -11.90 -14.78
N ALA A 115 21.63 -12.91 -15.32
CA ALA A 115 21.96 -13.45 -16.64
C ALA A 115 20.93 -12.96 -17.66
N ARG A 116 21.38 -12.15 -18.63
CA ARG A 116 20.57 -11.52 -19.67
C ARG A 116 20.53 -12.36 -20.96
N ASP A 117 19.54 -12.13 -21.82
CA ASP A 117 19.50 -12.70 -23.18
C ASP A 117 20.00 -11.73 -24.26
N GLU A 118 20.55 -12.28 -25.34
CA GLU A 118 21.13 -11.58 -26.51
C GLU A 118 20.18 -10.58 -27.17
N SER A 119 18.87 -10.74 -27.00
CA SER A 119 17.86 -10.01 -27.76
C SER A 119 17.49 -8.62 -27.21
N SER A 120 17.97 -8.22 -26.03
CA SER A 120 17.51 -6.98 -25.38
C SER A 120 18.61 -6.22 -24.61
N SER A 121 18.85 -4.97 -25.00
CA SER A 121 19.51 -3.98 -24.15
C SER A 121 18.50 -3.41 -23.12
N GLY A 122 18.23 -4.15 -22.05
CA GLY A 122 17.28 -3.79 -20.99
C GLY A 122 16.91 -5.00 -20.11
N ALA A 123 16.21 -4.77 -19.00
CA ALA A 123 15.61 -5.86 -18.21
C ALA A 123 14.57 -6.57 -19.08
N SER A 124 14.81 -7.85 -19.33
CA SER A 124 13.94 -8.69 -20.15
C SER A 124 13.05 -9.51 -19.24
N ASP A 125 11.84 -9.87 -19.72
CA ASP A 125 11.04 -10.92 -19.09
C ASP A 125 11.82 -12.24 -19.00
N ILE A 126 12.98 -12.33 -19.68
CA ILE A 126 13.76 -13.55 -19.84
C ILE A 126 14.99 -13.74 -18.96
N ASP A 127 15.24 -12.75 -18.10
CA ASP A 127 16.42 -12.70 -17.24
C ASP A 127 16.35 -13.74 -16.10
N MET A 128 17.53 -14.26 -15.72
CA MET A 128 17.67 -15.13 -14.54
C MET A 128 18.32 -14.35 -13.39
N PHE A 129 17.77 -14.50 -12.18
CA PHE A 129 18.26 -13.79 -11.01
C PHE A 129 18.75 -14.76 -9.94
N ALA A 130 19.94 -14.49 -9.42
CA ALA A 130 20.42 -15.09 -8.17
C ALA A 130 20.83 -13.98 -7.21
N ARG A 131 20.33 -14.03 -5.99
CA ARG A 131 20.76 -13.18 -4.88
C ARG A 131 21.58 -14.02 -3.92
N VAL A 132 22.82 -13.63 -3.68
CA VAL A 132 23.71 -14.27 -2.71
C VAL A 132 23.96 -13.31 -1.57
N THR A 133 23.55 -13.70 -0.37
CA THR A 133 23.81 -12.94 0.85
C THR A 133 24.81 -13.71 1.70
N LEU A 134 25.98 -13.12 1.90
CA LEU A 134 26.99 -13.56 2.86
C LEU A 134 26.77 -12.75 4.13
N TYR A 135 26.62 -13.39 5.29
CA TYR A 135 26.57 -12.66 6.58
C TYR A 135 27.33 -13.41 7.68
N ASP A 136 27.95 -12.65 8.58
CA ASP A 136 28.64 -13.19 9.75
C ASP A 136 27.63 -13.38 10.90
N PRO A 137 27.27 -14.62 11.25
CA PRO A 137 26.31 -14.88 12.33
C PRO A 137 26.89 -14.57 13.73
N SER A 138 28.20 -14.34 13.84
CA SER A 138 28.87 -14.03 15.11
C SER A 138 28.95 -12.54 15.42
N SER A 139 28.58 -11.66 14.48
CA SER A 139 28.51 -10.23 14.72
C SER A 139 27.25 -9.85 15.52
N PRO A 140 27.37 -9.08 16.62
CA PRO A 140 26.20 -8.64 17.38
C PRO A 140 25.36 -7.68 16.53
N ALA A 141 24.05 -7.97 16.42
CA ALA A 141 23.09 -7.08 15.79
C ALA A 141 23.22 -5.66 16.38
N VAL A 142 23.44 -4.67 15.54
CA VAL A 142 23.50 -3.27 15.95
C VAL A 142 22.13 -2.87 16.49
N GLU A 143 22.01 -2.75 17.81
CA GLU A 143 20.90 -2.07 18.46
C GLU A 143 20.90 -0.61 17.98
N HIS A 144 19.91 -0.23 17.18
CA HIS A 144 19.59 1.18 16.99
C HIS A 144 18.94 1.71 18.29
N GLY A 145 19.80 2.10 19.23
CA GLY A 145 19.44 2.60 20.55
C GLY A 145 18.80 3.99 20.52
N LEU A 146 17.63 4.09 21.15
CA LEU A 146 17.02 5.32 21.67
C LEU A 146 17.97 5.93 22.72
N GLY A 147 18.55 7.09 22.44
CA GLY A 147 19.46 7.78 23.35
C GLY A 147 18.76 8.58 24.45
N GLY A 148 18.90 8.14 25.70
CA GLY A 148 18.80 8.96 26.91
C GLY A 148 20.20 9.27 27.45
N ALA A 149 20.40 10.52 27.89
CA ALA A 149 21.69 11.14 28.21
C ALA A 149 22.52 10.50 29.34
N THR A 150 23.86 10.57 29.22
CA THR A 150 24.81 11.15 30.22
C THR A 150 26.24 11.21 29.66
N THR A 151 27.10 12.01 30.32
CA THR A 151 28.24 12.83 29.85
C THR A 151 29.63 12.17 29.75
N SER A 152 30.55 12.92 29.08
CA SER A 152 32.05 12.89 29.02
C SER A 152 32.67 11.68 28.30
N ASP A 153 33.54 11.79 27.28
CA ASP A 153 34.70 12.69 27.09
C ASP A 153 34.98 13.01 25.60
N GLU A 154 35.70 14.13 25.36
CA GLU A 154 36.17 14.60 24.05
C GLU A 154 37.24 13.68 23.43
N GLU A 155 36.96 13.11 22.26
CA GLU A 155 37.99 12.81 21.26
C GLU A 155 37.48 13.21 19.86
N THR A 156 38.11 14.24 19.31
CA THR A 156 37.84 14.79 17.98
C THR A 156 38.29 13.84 16.88
N THR A 157 37.34 13.11 16.30
CA THR A 157 37.46 12.57 14.94
C THR A 157 36.47 13.28 14.04
N SER A 158 36.97 13.86 12.96
CA SER A 158 36.21 14.60 11.95
C SER A 158 35.08 13.74 11.36
N ASN A 159 33.84 14.02 11.77
CA ASN A 159 32.65 13.50 11.10
C ASN A 159 32.61 14.05 9.67
N ALA A 160 32.65 13.16 8.69
CA ALA A 160 32.02 13.45 7.42
C ALA A 160 30.51 13.52 7.72
N GLU A 161 29.90 14.70 7.57
CA GLU A 161 28.46 14.84 7.76
C GLU A 161 27.74 13.90 6.79
N GLU A 162 26.97 12.94 7.32
CA GLU A 162 25.92 12.30 6.54
C GLU A 162 25.05 13.41 5.92
N PRO A 163 24.73 13.35 4.62
CA PRO A 163 23.92 14.39 4.00
C PRO A 163 22.59 14.49 4.74
N GLN A 164 22.35 15.62 5.42
CA GLN A 164 21.10 15.86 6.13
C GLN A 164 19.92 15.73 5.18
N ASP A 165 18.99 14.85 5.53
CA ASP A 165 17.75 14.68 4.78
C ASP A 165 16.96 16.00 4.79
N VAL A 166 16.81 16.59 3.60
CA VAL A 166 16.12 17.87 3.44
C VAL A 166 14.63 17.70 3.74
N ALA A 167 14.11 18.55 4.61
CA ALA A 167 12.70 18.61 4.97
C ALA A 167 11.80 18.81 3.73
N PRO A 168 10.62 18.15 3.66
CA PRO A 168 9.63 18.40 2.61
C PRO A 168 9.21 19.87 2.47
N ASP A 169 9.22 20.40 1.24
CA ASP A 169 8.65 21.71 0.92
C ASP A 169 7.13 21.59 0.74
N LEU A 170 6.39 22.10 1.71
CA LEU A 170 4.93 22.04 1.73
C LEU A 170 4.26 22.80 0.59
N SER A 171 4.93 23.78 -0.01
CA SER A 171 4.38 24.49 -1.18
C SER A 171 4.48 23.65 -2.46
N ASN A 172 5.32 22.60 -2.44
CA ASN A 172 5.55 21.72 -3.57
C ASN A 172 4.67 20.45 -3.56
N ILE A 173 3.92 20.21 -2.49
CA ILE A 173 3.14 18.98 -2.27
C ILE A 173 1.65 19.25 -2.50
N GLN A 174 0.98 18.39 -3.26
CA GLN A 174 -0.48 18.48 -3.39
C GLN A 174 -1.17 18.10 -2.07
N ALA A 175 -2.08 18.95 -1.60
CA ALA A 175 -2.62 18.89 -0.25
C ALA A 175 -3.43 17.63 0.05
N GLU A 176 -4.03 16.98 -0.96
CA GLU A 176 -4.84 15.77 -0.73
C GLU A 176 -3.98 14.59 -0.23
N ILE A 177 -2.68 14.57 -0.57
CA ILE A 177 -1.69 13.62 -0.05
C ILE A 177 -1.56 13.83 1.46
N VAL A 178 -1.10 15.01 1.86
CA VAL A 178 -0.89 15.43 3.25
C VAL A 178 -1.04 16.96 3.35
N PRO A 179 -1.78 17.51 4.33
CA PRO A 179 -2.48 16.82 5.43
C PRO A 179 -3.83 16.19 5.01
N GLY A 180 -4.24 16.37 3.75
CA GLY A 180 -5.55 16.04 3.17
C GLY A 180 -6.52 17.21 3.14
N LEU A 181 -7.43 17.23 2.17
CA LEU A 181 -8.49 18.24 2.10
C LEU A 181 -9.71 17.77 2.89
N ASN A 182 -10.11 18.54 3.90
CA ASN A 182 -11.42 18.33 4.51
C ASN A 182 -12.53 18.66 3.49
N LYS A 183 -13.63 17.91 3.56
CA LYS A 183 -14.66 17.89 2.52
C LYS A 183 -16.03 17.54 3.08
N ALA A 184 -17.09 18.06 2.45
CA ALA A 184 -18.45 17.52 2.55
C ALA A 184 -18.84 16.78 1.26
N TYR A 185 -18.34 17.30 0.14
CA TYR A 185 -18.52 16.81 -1.22
C TYR A 185 -17.16 16.51 -1.84
N GLN A 186 -17.12 15.47 -2.66
CA GLN A 186 -15.98 15.21 -3.53
C GLN A 186 -16.45 14.90 -4.95
N TYR A 187 -15.76 15.45 -5.93
CA TYR A 187 -16.00 15.21 -7.35
C TYR A 187 -14.76 14.58 -7.95
N PHE A 188 -14.99 13.63 -8.84
CA PHE A 188 -13.94 13.01 -9.63
C PHE A 188 -14.20 13.27 -11.11
N ILE A 189 -13.12 13.54 -11.84
CA ILE A 189 -13.13 13.64 -13.30
C ILE A 189 -11.98 12.78 -13.79
N PHE A 190 -12.31 11.57 -14.23
CA PHE A 190 -11.38 10.67 -14.87
C PHE A 190 -11.32 11.01 -16.36
N PHE A 191 -10.12 11.04 -16.91
CA PHE A 191 -9.92 11.51 -18.26
C PHE A 191 -8.85 10.73 -19.00
N ARG A 192 -8.91 10.85 -20.32
CA ARG A 192 -7.83 10.55 -21.24
C ARG A 192 -7.42 11.81 -21.97
N PHE A 193 -6.16 11.91 -22.33
CA PHE A 193 -5.64 12.97 -23.19
C PHE A 193 -6.28 12.88 -24.57
N ASN A 194 -6.64 14.04 -25.11
CA ASN A 194 -7.09 14.18 -26.48
C ASN A 194 -6.10 15.00 -27.31
N LYS A 195 -5.52 16.05 -26.74
CA LYS A 195 -4.46 16.85 -27.34
C LYS A 195 -3.47 17.31 -26.27
N ILE A 196 -2.25 16.76 -26.27
CA ILE A 196 -1.26 17.04 -25.20
C ILE A 196 -0.94 18.53 -25.09
N SER A 197 -0.74 19.24 -26.20
CA SER A 197 -0.51 20.70 -26.13
C SER A 197 -1.68 21.46 -25.52
N GLY A 198 -2.93 21.10 -25.88
CA GLY A 198 -4.11 21.70 -25.26
C GLY A 198 -4.20 21.38 -23.76
N PHE A 199 -3.78 20.19 -23.34
CA PHE A 199 -3.68 19.83 -21.94
C PHE A 199 -2.64 20.69 -21.21
N ARG A 200 -1.42 20.77 -21.73
CA ARG A 200 -0.32 21.55 -21.15
C ARG A 200 -0.64 23.04 -21.04
N ASP A 201 -1.17 23.64 -22.10
CA ASP A 201 -1.61 25.04 -22.12
C ASP A 201 -2.63 25.31 -21.00
N THR A 202 -3.65 24.44 -20.89
CA THR A 202 -4.71 24.58 -19.88
C THR A 202 -4.17 24.37 -18.47
N MET A 203 -3.30 23.37 -18.28
CA MET A 203 -2.67 23.11 -16.99
C MET A 203 -1.89 24.32 -16.51
N LYS A 204 -1.08 24.92 -17.40
CA LYS A 204 -0.26 26.09 -17.10
C LYS A 204 -1.08 27.31 -16.74
N SER A 205 -2.09 27.65 -17.54
CA SER A 205 -2.81 28.91 -17.40
C SER A 205 -3.95 28.87 -16.39
N GLU A 206 -4.64 27.74 -16.24
CA GLU A 206 -5.90 27.65 -15.49
C GLU A 206 -5.84 26.71 -14.28
N ILE A 207 -5.07 25.61 -14.34
CA ILE A 207 -5.21 24.53 -13.34
C ILE A 207 -4.12 24.57 -12.27
N ILE A 208 -2.83 24.60 -12.63
CA ILE A 208 -1.72 24.61 -11.65
C ILE A 208 -1.86 25.76 -10.63
N PRO A 209 -2.25 26.99 -11.02
CA PRO A 209 -2.43 28.09 -10.06
C PRO A 209 -3.51 27.87 -9.00
N VAL A 210 -4.42 26.90 -9.21
CA VAL A 210 -5.53 26.60 -8.29
C VAL A 210 -5.42 25.21 -7.65
N ILE A 211 -4.33 24.47 -7.90
CA ILE A 211 -4.06 23.21 -7.19
C ILE A 211 -3.74 23.54 -5.73
N SER A 212 -4.43 22.84 -4.84
CA SER A 212 -4.25 23.00 -3.40
C SER A 212 -2.89 22.46 -2.97
N THR A 213 -2.09 23.30 -2.32
CA THR A 213 -0.79 22.87 -1.75
C THR A 213 -0.92 22.51 -0.28
N ALA A 214 -0.05 21.61 0.20
CA ALA A 214 -0.01 21.24 1.61
C ALA A 214 0.18 22.48 2.49
N LYS A 215 1.02 23.43 2.04
CA LYS A 215 1.23 24.71 2.73
C LYS A 215 -0.07 25.48 2.95
N ASP A 216 -0.87 25.67 1.90
CA ASP A 216 -2.12 26.45 1.99
C ASP A 216 -3.09 25.81 3.00
N VAL A 217 -3.15 24.48 3.00
CA VAL A 217 -4.02 23.72 3.91
C VAL A 217 -3.52 23.76 5.34
N PHE A 218 -2.22 23.59 5.58
CA PHE A 218 -1.63 23.76 6.90
C PHE A 218 -1.84 25.18 7.45
N ASP A 219 -1.67 26.21 6.63
CA ASP A 219 -1.90 27.60 7.04
C ASP A 219 -3.35 27.83 7.47
N MET A 220 -4.32 27.31 6.73
CA MET A 220 -5.75 27.37 7.11
C MET A 220 -6.05 26.55 8.37
N LEU A 221 -5.43 25.39 8.55
CA LEU A 221 -5.60 24.54 9.74
C LEU A 221 -5.08 25.22 11.00
N LYS A 222 -3.89 25.84 10.94
CA LYS A 222 -3.30 26.59 12.06
C LYS A 222 -4.17 27.77 12.48
N LYS A 223 -4.83 28.42 11.52
CA LYS A 223 -5.80 29.49 11.78
C LYS A 223 -7.18 28.99 12.26
N LYS A 224 -7.39 27.67 12.32
CA LYS A 224 -8.68 27.02 12.62
C LYS A 224 -9.80 27.47 11.68
N GLU A 225 -9.45 27.77 10.43
CA GLU A 225 -10.40 28.24 9.42
C GLU A 225 -11.14 27.07 8.75
N PHE A 226 -10.61 25.85 8.79
CA PHE A 226 -11.30 24.68 8.23
C PHE A 226 -12.57 24.30 8.99
N PRO A 227 -13.66 23.92 8.30
CA PRO A 227 -14.82 23.32 8.95
C PRO A 227 -14.41 22.10 9.78
N SER A 228 -14.95 21.95 10.99
CA SER A 228 -14.58 20.87 11.92
C SER A 228 -15.36 19.57 11.70
N SER A 229 -16.25 19.53 10.71
CA SER A 229 -17.08 18.37 10.37
C SER A 229 -17.17 18.18 8.87
N GLY A 230 -17.49 16.96 8.42
CA GLY A 230 -17.80 16.65 7.01
C GLY A 230 -19.16 17.16 6.54
N LEU A 231 -19.79 18.08 7.27
CA LEU A 231 -21.09 18.64 6.93
C LEU A 231 -20.97 19.71 5.84
N PRO A 232 -22.00 19.84 4.98
CA PRO A 232 -22.10 20.95 4.05
C PRO A 232 -22.05 22.31 4.76
N ASN A 233 -21.35 23.26 4.16
CA ASN A 233 -21.28 24.64 4.63
C ASN A 233 -21.40 25.58 3.43
N THR A 234 -22.51 26.34 3.37
CA THR A 234 -22.80 27.26 2.27
C THR A 234 -21.96 28.53 2.27
N ASP A 235 -21.36 28.88 3.40
CA ASP A 235 -20.51 30.07 3.54
C ASP A 235 -19.03 29.73 3.24
N TRP A 236 -18.72 28.45 3.04
CA TRP A 236 -17.37 28.01 2.72
C TRP A 236 -17.04 28.23 1.24
N GLU A 237 -16.03 29.05 0.99
CA GLU A 237 -15.66 29.48 -0.36
C GLU A 237 -14.54 28.62 -0.98
N TYR A 238 -13.67 28.02 -0.15
CA TYR A 238 -12.52 27.27 -0.63
C TYR A 238 -12.95 25.95 -1.29
N VAL A 239 -12.46 25.74 -2.52
CA VAL A 239 -12.60 24.49 -3.27
C VAL A 239 -11.22 23.90 -3.44
N GLY A 240 -11.02 22.68 -2.96
CA GLY A 240 -9.77 21.98 -3.12
C GLY A 240 -9.66 21.34 -4.51
N CYS A 241 -8.46 21.35 -5.10
CA CYS A 241 -8.18 20.74 -6.39
C CYS A 241 -6.86 19.99 -6.34
N SER A 242 -6.85 18.78 -6.89
CA SER A 242 -5.65 17.97 -7.05
C SER A 242 -5.73 17.12 -8.32
N VAL A 243 -4.59 16.71 -8.86
CA VAL A 243 -4.47 15.93 -10.09
C VAL A 243 -3.47 14.78 -9.93
N GLY A 244 -3.82 13.63 -10.48
CA GLY A 244 -2.93 12.48 -10.59
C GLY A 244 -3.02 11.82 -11.96
N PHE A 245 -2.00 11.06 -12.31
CA PHE A 245 -1.85 10.40 -13.62
C PHE A 245 -1.59 8.91 -13.43
N SER A 246 -2.21 8.07 -14.25
CA SER A 246 -1.87 6.63 -14.29
C SER A 246 -0.50 6.44 -14.96
N SER A 247 0.07 5.24 -14.87
CA SER A 247 1.31 4.88 -15.58
C SER A 247 1.25 5.23 -17.08
N ILE A 248 0.15 4.84 -17.74
CA ILE A 248 -0.08 5.15 -19.16
C ILE A 248 -0.22 6.67 -19.39
N GLY A 249 -0.82 7.39 -18.45
CA GLY A 249 -0.91 8.85 -18.51
C GLY A 249 0.46 9.53 -18.44
N LEU A 250 1.31 9.13 -17.49
CA LEU A 250 2.68 9.66 -17.37
C LEU A 250 3.50 9.39 -18.63
N SER A 251 3.40 8.17 -19.18
CA SER A 251 4.10 7.81 -20.42
C SER A 251 3.70 8.73 -21.59
N LYS A 252 2.40 9.04 -21.74
CA LYS A 252 1.92 9.99 -22.76
C LYS A 252 2.36 11.44 -22.53
N LEU A 253 2.76 11.79 -21.31
CA LEU A 253 3.36 13.08 -20.97
C LEU A 253 4.88 13.11 -21.16
N GLY A 254 5.51 11.98 -21.52
CA GLY A 254 6.96 11.85 -21.71
C GLY A 254 7.73 11.41 -20.47
N LEU A 255 7.04 11.11 -19.36
CA LEU A 255 7.62 10.65 -18.11
C LEU A 255 7.58 9.12 -18.06
N ASN A 256 8.63 8.48 -18.58
CA ASN A 256 8.70 7.02 -18.78
C ASN A 256 9.59 6.30 -17.76
N ASP A 257 10.22 7.01 -16.83
CA ASP A 257 11.07 6.39 -15.81
C ASP A 257 10.28 5.39 -14.96
N TYR A 258 10.92 4.27 -14.63
CA TYR A 258 10.36 3.30 -13.70
C TYR A 258 10.34 3.89 -12.28
N LEU A 259 9.15 3.89 -11.68
CA LEU A 259 8.93 4.35 -10.31
C LEU A 259 9.03 3.20 -9.30
N TYR A 260 9.74 2.11 -9.60
CA TYR A 260 10.01 1.04 -8.62
C TYR A 260 8.75 0.53 -7.90
N ASP A 261 7.66 0.39 -8.65
CA ASP A 261 6.38 -0.14 -8.17
C ASP A 261 5.68 -0.85 -9.32
N GLU A 262 5.74 -2.18 -9.34
CA GLU A 262 5.24 -2.98 -10.47
C GLU A 262 3.72 -2.82 -10.61
N ALA A 263 3.00 -2.78 -9.48
CA ALA A 263 1.55 -2.62 -9.43
C ALA A 263 1.10 -1.33 -10.14
N PHE A 264 1.74 -0.19 -9.86
CA PHE A 264 1.46 1.07 -10.56
C PHE A 264 1.69 0.96 -12.07
N HIS A 265 2.80 0.36 -12.49
CA HIS A 265 3.16 0.29 -13.90
C HIS A 265 2.26 -0.65 -14.71
N ARG A 266 1.80 -1.75 -14.11
CA ARG A 266 0.82 -2.69 -14.68
C ARG A 266 -0.60 -2.13 -14.71
N GLY A 267 -0.92 -1.25 -13.77
CA GLY A 267 -2.25 -0.68 -13.60
C GLY A 267 -3.21 -1.63 -12.87
N GLN A 268 -4.21 -1.06 -12.19
CA GLN A 268 -4.99 -1.82 -11.21
C GLN A 268 -5.88 -2.89 -11.84
N LYS A 269 -6.32 -2.69 -13.11
CA LYS A 269 -7.13 -3.69 -13.82
C LYS A 269 -6.42 -5.04 -13.93
N GLN A 270 -5.12 -5.03 -14.22
CA GLN A 270 -4.32 -6.25 -14.30
C GLN A 270 -4.00 -6.82 -12.91
N ASP A 271 -3.92 -5.96 -11.90
CA ASP A 271 -3.67 -6.33 -10.50
C ASP A 271 -4.95 -6.85 -9.80
N ALA A 272 -6.13 -6.66 -10.39
CA ALA A 272 -7.42 -6.94 -9.76
C ALA A 272 -7.56 -8.40 -9.29
N LYS A 273 -6.99 -9.36 -10.03
CA LYS A 273 -6.96 -10.78 -9.63
C LYS A 273 -6.18 -10.97 -8.32
N ASP A 274 -5.01 -10.34 -8.23
CA ASP A 274 -4.10 -10.45 -7.08
C ASP A 274 -4.68 -9.74 -5.85
N LEU A 275 -5.50 -8.71 -6.05
CA LEU A 275 -6.28 -8.04 -5.00
C LEU A 275 -7.46 -8.89 -4.49
N GLY A 276 -7.82 -9.96 -5.21
CA GLY A 276 -8.96 -10.82 -4.89
C GLY A 276 -10.30 -10.25 -5.36
N ASP A 277 -10.31 -9.45 -6.43
CA ASP A 277 -11.54 -8.97 -7.04
C ASP A 277 -12.34 -10.12 -7.66
N LYS A 278 -13.65 -9.94 -7.75
CA LYS A 278 -14.51 -10.84 -8.51
C LYS A 278 -14.31 -10.55 -10.00
N GLY A 279 -14.26 -11.59 -10.83
CA GLY A 279 -14.12 -11.46 -12.27
C GLY A 279 -14.28 -12.79 -12.98
N ILE A 280 -14.04 -12.78 -14.29
CA ILE A 280 -14.04 -13.96 -15.14
C ILE A 280 -12.67 -14.11 -15.81
N GLU A 281 -12.18 -15.34 -15.90
CA GLU A 281 -11.04 -15.64 -16.77
C GLU A 281 -11.56 -15.94 -18.18
N SER A 282 -11.00 -15.23 -19.16
CA SER A 282 -11.35 -15.40 -20.58
C SER A 282 -10.09 -15.25 -21.41
N GLU A 283 -9.80 -16.25 -22.25
CA GLU A 283 -8.65 -16.22 -23.19
C GLU A 283 -7.28 -15.98 -22.51
N GLY A 284 -7.12 -16.39 -21.25
CA GLY A 284 -5.89 -16.19 -20.48
C GLY A 284 -5.79 -14.83 -19.78
N GLU A 285 -6.80 -13.97 -19.91
CA GLU A 285 -6.89 -12.68 -19.22
C GLU A 285 -7.95 -12.73 -18.12
N PHE A 286 -7.67 -12.04 -16.99
CA PHE A 286 -8.65 -11.83 -15.94
C PHE A 286 -9.41 -10.51 -16.17
N LEU A 287 -10.72 -10.62 -16.35
CA LEU A 287 -11.62 -9.48 -16.51
C LEU A 287 -12.38 -9.25 -15.19
N PRO A 288 -12.07 -8.19 -14.43
CA PRO A 288 -12.79 -7.92 -13.18
C PRO A 288 -14.25 -7.51 -13.46
N ASP A 289 -15.15 -7.86 -12.56
CA ASP A 289 -16.58 -7.50 -12.53
C ASP A 289 -16.75 -6.02 -12.09
N TRP A 290 -16.07 -5.13 -12.80
CA TRP A 290 -16.13 -3.68 -12.61
C TRP A 290 -17.17 -3.06 -13.53
N GLU A 291 -17.54 -1.80 -13.26
CA GLU A 291 -18.34 -1.01 -14.20
C GLU A 291 -17.52 -0.67 -15.45
N ASP A 292 -18.16 -0.74 -16.62
CA ASP A 292 -17.53 -0.58 -17.94
C ASP A 292 -16.59 0.62 -18.04
N LYS A 293 -16.95 1.74 -17.40
CA LYS A 293 -16.16 2.97 -17.43
C LYS A 293 -14.79 2.86 -16.76
N TYR A 294 -14.61 1.96 -15.80
CA TYR A 294 -13.30 1.69 -15.20
C TYR A 294 -12.50 0.64 -15.99
N LEU A 295 -13.09 0.00 -16.98
CA LEU A 295 -12.39 -0.92 -17.90
C LEU A 295 -11.78 -0.18 -19.10
N GLU A 296 -12.23 1.05 -19.37
CA GLU A 296 -11.65 1.95 -20.38
C GLU A 296 -10.25 2.45 -19.97
N GLU A 297 -9.47 2.94 -20.95
CA GLU A 297 -8.18 3.57 -20.71
C GLU A 297 -8.34 4.93 -19.99
N ILE A 298 -7.78 5.02 -18.78
CA ILE A 298 -7.76 6.23 -17.95
C ILE A 298 -6.31 6.73 -17.86
N HIS A 299 -6.06 7.99 -18.22
CA HIS A 299 -4.73 8.61 -18.11
C HIS A 299 -4.55 9.40 -16.82
N GLY A 300 -5.63 9.89 -16.23
CA GLY A 300 -5.54 10.70 -15.04
C GLY A 300 -6.89 11.01 -14.42
N VAL A 301 -6.82 11.66 -13.27
CA VAL A 301 -7.96 12.00 -12.44
C VAL A 301 -7.76 13.37 -11.81
N PHE A 302 -8.79 14.20 -11.88
CA PHE A 302 -8.93 15.34 -10.99
C PHE A 302 -9.77 14.97 -9.78
N GLN A 303 -9.30 15.37 -8.60
CA GLN A 303 -10.03 15.32 -7.35
C GLN A 303 -10.40 16.74 -6.93
N ILE A 304 -11.70 16.99 -6.75
CA ILE A 304 -12.21 18.30 -6.34
C ILE A 304 -12.97 18.12 -5.04
N THR A 305 -12.65 18.92 -4.01
CA THR A 305 -13.29 18.85 -2.70
C THR A 305 -13.99 20.17 -2.38
N ALA A 306 -15.13 20.09 -1.71
CA ALA A 306 -15.87 21.28 -1.30
C ALA A 306 -16.71 21.02 -0.06
N HIS A 307 -16.97 22.06 0.73
CA HIS A 307 -18.08 22.10 1.68
C HIS A 307 -19.33 22.78 1.11
N ASN A 308 -19.15 23.65 0.12
CA ASN A 308 -20.24 24.27 -0.63
C ASN A 308 -20.44 23.56 -1.99
N ASP A 309 -21.52 22.81 -2.11
CA ASP A 309 -21.84 22.04 -3.34
C ASP A 309 -21.95 22.92 -4.58
N SER A 310 -22.48 24.14 -4.45
CA SER A 310 -22.62 25.07 -5.57
C SER A 310 -21.26 25.53 -6.08
N LYS A 311 -20.30 25.79 -5.18
CA LYS A 311 -18.93 26.17 -5.53
C LYS A 311 -18.17 25.01 -6.16
N GLY A 312 -18.30 23.80 -5.59
CA GLY A 312 -17.72 22.59 -6.18
C GLY A 312 -18.25 22.31 -7.60
N LYS A 313 -19.56 22.39 -7.81
CA LYS A 313 -20.19 22.26 -9.14
C LYS A 313 -19.71 23.32 -10.12
N ALA A 314 -19.60 24.58 -9.68
CA ALA A 314 -19.11 25.67 -10.52
C ALA A 314 -17.66 25.44 -10.95
N PHE A 315 -16.79 25.01 -10.02
CA PHE A 315 -15.40 24.67 -10.32
C PHE A 315 -15.29 23.52 -11.33
N VAL A 316 -16.05 22.43 -11.11
CA VAL A 316 -16.08 21.29 -12.06
C VAL A 316 -16.54 21.73 -13.45
N TYR A 317 -17.53 22.63 -13.53
CA TYR A 317 -17.99 23.17 -14.79
C TYR A 317 -16.92 24.02 -15.49
N GLN A 318 -16.25 24.91 -14.75
CA GLN A 318 -15.16 25.73 -15.27
C GLN A 318 -13.98 24.90 -15.76
N LEU A 319 -13.55 23.90 -14.99
CA LEU A 319 -12.48 22.97 -15.37
C LEU A 319 -12.84 22.24 -16.67
N LYS A 320 -14.05 21.67 -16.76
CA LYS A 320 -14.51 20.99 -17.99
C LYS A 320 -14.59 21.95 -19.19
N GLN A 321 -15.02 23.19 -18.99
CA GLN A 321 -15.04 24.21 -20.03
C GLN A 321 -13.63 24.53 -20.53
N ALA A 322 -12.67 24.80 -19.63
CA ALA A 322 -11.30 25.12 -19.98
C ALA A 322 -10.68 24.06 -20.90
N PHE A 323 -10.85 22.78 -20.54
CA PHE A 323 -10.37 21.68 -21.37
C PHE A 323 -11.20 21.42 -22.64
N SER A 324 -12.47 21.83 -22.68
CA SER A 324 -13.28 21.75 -23.89
C SER A 324 -12.82 22.76 -24.93
N TYR A 325 -12.38 23.96 -24.50
CA TYR A 325 -11.80 24.98 -25.38
C TYR A 325 -10.45 24.56 -25.96
N SER A 326 -9.56 24.01 -25.13
CA SER A 326 -8.24 23.56 -25.58
C SER A 326 -8.27 22.21 -26.30
N GLY A 327 -9.33 21.42 -26.08
CA GLY A 327 -9.42 20.02 -26.49
C GLY A 327 -8.40 19.13 -25.79
N GLY A 328 -7.87 19.54 -24.62
CA GLY A 328 -6.76 18.87 -23.94
C GLY A 328 -7.07 17.45 -23.49
N ILE A 329 -8.27 17.26 -22.93
CA ILE A 329 -8.73 15.96 -22.40
C ILE A 329 -10.12 15.58 -22.92
N LYS A 330 -10.43 14.30 -22.86
CA LYS A 330 -11.77 13.73 -22.95
C LYS A 330 -12.12 13.08 -21.62
N THR A 331 -13.26 13.46 -21.03
CA THR A 331 -13.78 12.81 -19.83
C THR A 331 -14.18 11.37 -20.13
N VAL A 332 -13.67 10.42 -19.34
CA VAL A 332 -14.04 9.00 -19.36
C VAL A 332 -15.26 8.79 -18.47
N LEU A 333 -15.16 9.22 -17.22
CA LEU A 333 -16.27 9.29 -16.27
C LEU A 333 -16.12 10.50 -15.34
N SER A 334 -17.25 10.99 -14.82
CA SER A 334 -17.27 12.06 -13.84
C SER A 334 -18.47 11.92 -12.93
N PHE A 335 -18.24 11.98 -11.62
CA PHE A 335 -19.28 11.86 -10.63
C PHE A 335 -18.98 12.71 -9.40
N ARG A 336 -20.00 12.87 -8.57
CA ARG A 336 -19.98 13.57 -7.28
C ARG A 336 -20.42 12.60 -6.21
N THR A 337 -19.80 12.68 -5.04
CA THR A 337 -20.21 11.97 -3.83
C THR A 337 -20.18 12.90 -2.60
N HIS A 338 -20.72 12.43 -1.48
CA HIS A 338 -20.80 13.18 -0.22
C HIS A 338 -20.83 12.25 0.99
N PHE A 339 -20.53 12.81 2.17
CA PHE A 339 -20.71 12.10 3.43
C PHE A 339 -22.20 11.79 3.69
N ARG A 340 -22.45 10.71 4.45
CA ARG A 340 -23.80 10.33 4.89
C ARG A 340 -24.47 11.47 5.69
N PRO A 341 -25.82 11.56 5.70
CA PRO A 341 -26.52 12.60 6.44
C PRO A 341 -26.28 12.51 7.95
N HIS A 342 -26.55 13.58 8.70
CA HIS A 342 -26.53 13.56 10.16
C HIS A 342 -27.52 12.51 10.72
N PRO A 343 -27.16 11.73 11.75
CA PRO A 343 -25.93 11.81 12.57
C PRO A 343 -24.72 11.06 11.99
N ASP A 344 -24.88 10.32 10.91
CA ASP A 344 -23.92 9.35 10.37
C ASP A 344 -22.79 9.95 9.51
N THR A 345 -22.59 11.27 9.55
CA THR A 345 -21.59 11.98 8.74
C THR A 345 -20.15 11.46 8.88
N ARG A 346 -19.83 10.79 9.99
CA ARG A 346 -18.52 10.20 10.27
C ARG A 346 -18.47 8.69 10.00
N ASN A 347 -19.58 8.09 9.60
CA ASN A 347 -19.75 6.65 9.48
C ASN A 347 -19.71 6.23 8.01
N GLU A 348 -19.15 5.04 7.73
CA GLU A 348 -19.37 4.35 6.46
C GLU A 348 -20.75 3.65 6.46
N HIS A 349 -21.14 2.96 5.38
CA HIS A 349 -22.52 2.46 5.24
C HIS A 349 -22.85 1.22 6.09
N PHE A 350 -21.89 0.45 6.60
CA PHE A 350 -22.16 -0.56 7.63
C PHE A 350 -22.41 0.07 9.01
N GLY A 351 -22.16 1.38 9.16
CA GLY A 351 -22.47 2.17 10.36
C GLY A 351 -21.28 2.44 11.26
N PHE A 352 -20.05 2.10 10.86
CA PHE A 352 -18.85 2.29 11.66
C PHE A 352 -18.19 3.64 11.39
N ARG A 353 -17.81 4.33 12.46
CA ARG A 353 -17.02 5.58 12.36
C ARG A 353 -15.68 5.32 11.69
N ASP A 354 -15.42 6.06 10.61
CA ASP A 354 -14.17 6.00 9.85
C ASP A 354 -13.30 7.26 10.04
N GLY A 355 -12.07 7.23 9.53
CA GLY A 355 -11.13 8.35 9.55
C GLY A 355 -10.43 8.59 10.88
N ILE A 356 -10.38 7.59 11.76
CA ILE A 356 -9.75 7.69 13.09
C ILE A 356 -8.22 7.52 12.99
N SER A 357 -7.73 6.30 12.75
CA SER A 357 -6.30 6.00 12.76
C SER A 357 -5.68 6.19 11.37
N LYS A 358 -4.62 7.00 11.29
CA LYS A 358 -3.85 7.30 10.08
C LYS A 358 -2.38 7.57 10.46
N PRO A 359 -1.42 7.29 9.56
CA PRO A 359 -0.03 7.66 9.80
C PRO A 359 0.10 9.18 9.86
N GLU A 360 0.87 9.65 10.84
CA GLU A 360 1.19 11.06 11.06
C GLU A 360 2.69 11.29 10.85
N ILE A 361 3.07 12.45 10.32
CA ILE A 361 4.47 12.83 10.11
C ILE A 361 4.86 13.83 11.20
N GLU A 362 5.93 13.53 11.93
CA GLU A 362 6.47 14.41 12.99
C GLU A 362 6.80 15.81 12.46
N GLY A 363 6.37 16.84 13.18
CA GLY A 363 6.60 18.25 12.80
C GLY A 363 5.73 18.75 11.64
N TYR A 364 4.88 17.89 11.07
CA TYR A 364 3.96 18.24 9.99
C TYR A 364 2.52 17.98 10.39
N THR A 365 2.07 16.73 10.40
CA THR A 365 0.71 16.38 10.84
C THR A 365 0.66 15.96 12.30
N PHE A 366 1.80 15.55 12.87
CA PHE A 366 1.97 15.38 14.30
C PHE A 366 2.64 16.65 14.89
N ASP A 367 1.83 17.68 15.10
CA ASP A 367 2.21 18.99 15.65
C ASP A 367 1.18 19.37 16.73
N ASP A 368 1.65 19.82 17.90
CA ASP A 368 0.80 20.24 19.04
C ASP A 368 -0.15 21.39 18.69
N GLU A 369 0.19 22.19 17.68
CA GLU A 369 -0.63 23.31 17.22
C GLU A 369 -1.79 22.88 16.30
N LEU A 370 -1.77 21.65 15.78
CA LEU A 370 -2.77 21.16 14.84
C LEU A 370 -3.92 20.41 15.53
N PRO A 371 -5.19 20.64 15.10
CA PRO A 371 -6.34 19.93 15.67
C PRO A 371 -6.48 18.48 15.19
N ILE A 372 -5.48 17.96 14.48
CA ILE A 372 -5.56 16.70 13.73
C ILE A 372 -4.65 15.66 14.37
N ARG A 373 -4.98 15.20 15.57
CA ARG A 373 -4.32 14.02 16.11
C ARG A 373 -5.21 13.24 17.06
N PHE A 374 -4.98 11.92 17.05
CA PHE A 374 -5.37 11.04 18.14
C PHE A 374 -4.09 10.36 18.63
N PRO A 375 -3.74 10.47 19.93
CA PRO A 375 -2.64 9.70 20.49
C PRO A 375 -2.77 8.21 20.14
N GLY A 376 -1.64 7.56 19.89
CA GLY A 376 -1.60 6.17 19.40
C GLY A 376 -1.74 6.02 17.88
N SER A 377 -1.86 7.10 17.11
CA SER A 377 -1.58 7.07 15.67
C SER A 377 -0.08 6.81 15.42
N PRO A 378 0.28 6.01 14.40
CA PRO A 378 1.68 5.77 14.08
C PRO A 378 2.36 7.05 13.57
N VAL A 379 3.51 7.38 14.15
CA VAL A 379 4.37 8.45 13.65
C VAL A 379 5.38 7.83 12.67
N VAL A 380 5.47 8.38 11.46
CA VAL A 380 6.29 7.85 10.36
C VAL A 380 7.18 8.94 9.77
N ASP A 381 8.30 8.53 9.16
CA ASP A 381 9.08 9.43 8.33
C ASP A 381 8.26 9.84 7.07
N PRO A 382 8.50 11.04 6.50
CA PRO A 382 7.71 11.54 5.37
C PRO A 382 7.70 10.62 4.15
N GLY A 383 8.76 9.84 3.94
CA GLY A 383 8.94 8.88 2.86
C GLY A 383 8.01 7.69 2.89
N CYS A 384 7.23 7.50 3.97
CA CYS A 384 6.07 6.61 3.96
C CYS A 384 4.97 7.10 2.98
N LEU A 385 4.85 8.42 2.80
CA LEU A 385 3.86 9.04 1.92
C LEU A 385 4.46 9.75 0.70
N LEU A 386 5.68 10.28 0.80
CA LEU A 386 6.30 11.17 -0.20
C LEU A 386 7.56 10.54 -0.80
N MET A 387 7.57 10.30 -2.12
CA MET A 387 8.73 9.73 -2.79
C MET A 387 9.99 10.60 -2.63
N GLY A 388 11.15 9.95 -2.53
CA GLY A 388 12.46 10.61 -2.42
C GLY A 388 12.76 11.23 -1.06
N ARG A 389 11.85 11.10 -0.09
CA ARG A 389 12.04 11.60 1.29
C ARG A 389 12.52 10.49 2.22
N LYS A 390 13.05 10.88 3.38
CA LYS A 390 13.47 9.96 4.45
C LYS A 390 12.40 8.89 4.69
N GLY A 391 12.76 7.61 4.70
CA GLY A 391 11.83 6.50 4.89
C GLY A 391 11.19 5.94 3.60
N ASP A 392 11.43 6.53 2.43
CA ASP A 392 11.15 5.89 1.14
C ASP A 392 12.24 4.86 0.84
N LEU A 393 11.85 3.58 0.71
CA LEU A 393 12.79 2.47 0.49
C LEU A 393 13.48 2.52 -0.87
N ASP A 394 12.95 3.29 -1.82
CA ASP A 394 13.53 3.48 -3.14
C ASP A 394 14.09 4.89 -3.33
N LYS A 395 14.22 5.69 -2.27
CA LYS A 395 14.63 7.11 -2.28
C LYS A 395 15.72 7.43 -3.31
N ASP A 396 16.82 6.68 -3.28
CA ASP A 396 18.02 6.95 -4.10
C ASP A 396 17.88 6.50 -5.57
N ARG A 397 16.82 5.75 -5.86
CA ARG A 397 16.50 5.24 -7.19
C ARG A 397 15.35 6.01 -7.85
N ARG A 398 14.58 6.80 -7.09
CA ARG A 398 13.48 7.62 -7.63
C ARG A 398 14.03 8.64 -8.63
N PRO A 399 13.38 8.85 -9.79
CA PRO A 399 13.76 9.93 -10.68
C PRO A 399 13.47 11.28 -10.01
N ALA A 400 14.28 12.30 -10.30
CA ALA A 400 14.19 13.61 -9.63
C ALA A 400 12.80 14.27 -9.74
N TRP A 401 12.06 14.01 -10.82
CA TRP A 401 10.70 14.55 -11.01
C TRP A 401 9.64 13.86 -10.14
N ALA A 402 9.92 12.68 -9.59
CA ALA A 402 8.97 11.96 -8.74
C ALA A 402 9.01 12.43 -7.26
N VAL A 403 10.08 13.12 -6.86
CA VAL A 403 10.24 13.63 -5.49
C VAL A 403 9.05 14.51 -5.09
N ASP A 404 8.61 14.36 -3.83
CA ASP A 404 7.41 14.99 -3.24
C ASP A 404 6.07 14.54 -3.82
N GLY A 405 6.08 13.63 -4.80
CA GLY A 405 4.87 12.96 -5.24
C GLY A 405 4.50 11.76 -4.37
N SER A 406 3.29 11.26 -4.57
CA SER A 406 2.75 10.09 -3.89
C SER A 406 1.97 9.24 -4.89
N PHE A 407 1.99 7.92 -4.73
CA PHE A 407 0.97 7.11 -5.34
C PHE A 407 -0.40 7.37 -4.70
N PHE A 408 -1.44 7.32 -5.52
CA PHE A 408 -2.83 7.49 -5.18
C PHE A 408 -3.60 6.27 -5.68
N VAL A 409 -4.20 5.54 -4.75
CA VAL A 409 -5.06 4.39 -5.06
C VAL A 409 -6.51 4.84 -4.98
N PHE A 410 -7.26 4.61 -6.06
CA PHE A 410 -8.71 4.78 -6.10
C PHE A 410 -9.40 3.41 -6.21
N ARG A 411 -10.41 3.18 -5.38
CA ARG A 411 -11.26 1.98 -5.41
C ARG A 411 -12.73 2.37 -5.20
N ARG A 412 -13.61 1.90 -6.08
CA ARG A 412 -15.07 1.96 -5.89
C ARG A 412 -15.53 0.65 -5.24
N LEU A 413 -15.85 0.71 -3.96
CA LEU A 413 -16.20 -0.46 -3.16
C LEU A 413 -17.70 -0.43 -2.83
N ARG A 414 -18.50 -1.26 -3.50
CA ARG A 414 -19.91 -1.44 -3.21
C ARG A 414 -20.09 -2.19 -1.90
N GLN A 415 -21.00 -1.74 -1.05
CA GLN A 415 -21.30 -2.35 0.25
C GLN A 415 -22.70 -2.96 0.27
N LEU A 416 -22.76 -4.26 0.58
CA LEU A 416 -23.98 -5.06 0.71
C LEU A 416 -24.49 -4.98 2.15
N VAL A 417 -25.02 -3.81 2.50
CA VAL A 417 -25.35 -3.44 3.90
C VAL A 417 -26.48 -4.28 4.51
N PRO A 418 -27.63 -4.51 3.82
CA PRO A 418 -28.67 -5.39 4.34
C PRO A 418 -28.16 -6.82 4.61
N GLU A 419 -27.33 -7.36 3.72
CA GLU A 419 -26.72 -8.69 3.83
C GLU A 419 -25.76 -8.77 5.02
N PHE A 420 -24.92 -7.75 5.21
CA PHE A 420 -24.05 -7.64 6.39
C PHE A 420 -24.87 -7.58 7.69
N ASN A 421 -25.93 -6.76 7.73
CA ASN A 421 -26.81 -6.67 8.89
C ASN A 421 -27.54 -7.99 9.18
N SER A 422 -27.99 -8.72 8.15
CA SER A 422 -28.60 -10.06 8.32
C SER A 422 -27.59 -11.04 8.90
N PHE A 423 -26.37 -11.05 8.36
CA PHE A 423 -25.28 -11.90 8.85
C PHE A 423 -25.00 -11.66 10.34
N LEU A 424 -24.93 -10.39 10.77
CA LEU A 424 -24.69 -10.05 12.16
C LEU A 424 -25.82 -10.53 13.08
N ARG A 425 -27.10 -10.31 12.71
CA ARG A 425 -28.25 -10.76 13.52
C ARG A 425 -28.32 -12.28 13.63
N GLU A 426 -28.07 -12.99 12.54
CA GLU A 426 -28.14 -14.45 12.49
C GLU A 426 -27.04 -15.15 13.28
N ASN A 427 -25.84 -14.55 13.33
CA ASN A 427 -24.68 -15.16 13.98
C ASN A 427 -24.41 -14.59 15.38
N GLY A 428 -24.73 -13.32 15.61
CA GLY A 428 -24.58 -12.65 16.90
C GLY A 428 -25.30 -13.40 18.02
N VAL A 429 -26.58 -13.73 17.85
CA VAL A 429 -27.38 -14.47 18.85
C VAL A 429 -26.84 -15.87 19.17
N LYS A 430 -26.12 -16.48 18.24
CA LYS A 430 -25.50 -17.81 18.44
C LYS A 430 -24.23 -17.70 19.27
N LEU A 431 -23.47 -16.62 19.09
CA LEU A 431 -22.21 -16.37 19.80
C LEU A 431 -22.46 -15.71 21.17
N PHE A 432 -23.51 -14.90 21.31
CA PHE A 432 -23.82 -14.12 22.50
C PHE A 432 -25.30 -14.31 22.93
N PRO A 433 -25.70 -15.53 23.33
CA PRO A 433 -27.11 -15.86 23.61
C PRO A 433 -27.70 -15.15 24.84
N SER A 434 -26.87 -14.54 25.68
CA SER A 434 -27.29 -13.76 26.85
C SER A 434 -27.66 -12.31 26.52
N LEU A 435 -27.36 -11.83 25.30
CA LEU A 435 -27.64 -10.48 24.85
C LEU A 435 -28.96 -10.43 24.06
N THR A 436 -29.51 -9.23 23.90
CA THR A 436 -30.60 -9.01 22.93
C THR A 436 -30.09 -9.28 21.51
N PRO A 437 -30.96 -9.63 20.54
CA PRO A 437 -30.50 -9.88 19.16
C PRO A 437 -29.71 -8.72 18.55
N GLU A 438 -30.10 -7.49 18.85
CA GLU A 438 -29.46 -6.26 18.40
C GLU A 438 -28.09 -6.07 19.07
N ASP A 439 -28.01 -6.18 20.40
CA ASP A 439 -26.73 -6.05 21.12
C ASP A 439 -25.75 -7.15 20.72
N ALA A 440 -26.25 -8.37 20.48
CA ALA A 440 -25.44 -9.49 20.00
C ALA A 440 -24.91 -9.24 18.58
N ALA A 441 -25.73 -8.65 17.70
CA ALA A 441 -25.33 -8.26 16.36
C ALA A 441 -24.28 -7.14 16.38
N ASP A 442 -24.48 -6.12 17.23
CA ASP A 442 -23.54 -5.01 17.37
C ASP A 442 -22.21 -5.46 17.99
N LYS A 443 -22.23 -6.35 19.00
CA LYS A 443 -21.01 -6.95 19.56
C LYS A 443 -20.25 -7.77 18.52
N LEU A 444 -20.95 -8.56 17.70
CA LEU A 444 -20.30 -9.29 16.60
C LEU A 444 -19.69 -8.32 15.57
N GLY A 445 -20.43 -7.30 15.16
CA GLY A 445 -19.93 -6.28 14.24
C GLY A 445 -18.69 -5.58 14.80
N ALA A 446 -18.71 -5.23 16.08
CA ALA A 446 -17.59 -4.61 16.76
C ALA A 446 -16.34 -5.51 16.79
N ARG A 447 -16.52 -6.81 17.02
CA ARG A 447 -15.43 -7.80 16.97
C ARG A 447 -14.91 -8.06 15.55
N MET A 448 -15.76 -7.97 14.52
CA MET A 448 -15.33 -8.06 13.12
C MET A 448 -14.51 -6.84 12.68
N PHE A 449 -14.84 -5.64 13.16
CA PHE A 449 -14.12 -4.42 12.81
C PHE A 449 -12.92 -4.11 13.73
N GLY A 450 -12.99 -4.51 15.00
CA GLY A 450 -12.07 -4.09 16.07
C GLY A 450 -12.49 -2.77 16.75
N ARG A 451 -13.67 -2.24 16.41
CA ARG A 451 -14.27 -1.03 16.98
C ARG A 451 -15.79 -1.14 16.97
N TRP A 452 -16.44 -0.58 17.98
CA TRP A 452 -17.88 -0.32 17.94
C TRP A 452 -18.24 0.70 16.85
N LYS A 453 -19.51 0.75 16.46
CA LYS A 453 -20.01 1.69 15.44
C LYS A 453 -19.70 3.16 15.78
N SER A 454 -19.69 3.52 17.06
CA SER A 454 -19.27 4.84 17.56
C SER A 454 -17.82 5.22 17.25
N GLY A 455 -16.96 4.23 17.01
CA GLY A 455 -15.51 4.33 16.90
C GLY A 455 -14.74 3.85 18.13
N THR A 456 -15.42 3.52 19.24
CA THR A 456 -14.77 3.03 20.47
C THR A 456 -14.00 1.74 20.18
N PRO A 457 -12.67 1.69 20.43
CA PRO A 457 -11.89 0.47 20.21
C PRO A 457 -12.31 -0.60 21.22
N ILE A 458 -12.57 -1.82 20.73
CA ILE A 458 -13.01 -2.93 21.60
C ILE A 458 -11.93 -3.35 22.60
N VAL A 459 -10.68 -2.95 22.39
CA VAL A 459 -9.60 -3.13 23.37
C VAL A 459 -9.89 -2.37 24.67
N HIS A 460 -10.52 -1.20 24.59
CA HIS A 460 -10.86 -0.39 25.78
C HIS A 460 -12.22 -0.72 26.36
N SER A 461 -13.15 -1.17 25.53
CA SER A 461 -14.50 -1.57 25.95
C SER A 461 -14.94 -2.82 25.18
N PRO A 462 -14.54 -4.04 25.63
CA PRO A 462 -14.74 -5.28 24.88
C PRO A 462 -16.18 -5.79 24.91
N ASP A 463 -16.97 -5.37 25.89
CA ASP A 463 -18.30 -5.92 26.16
C ASP A 463 -19.47 -5.06 25.70
N GLU A 464 -19.31 -3.73 25.71
CA GLU A 464 -20.33 -2.76 25.32
C GLU A 464 -19.74 -1.50 24.68
N ASP A 465 -20.54 -0.75 23.93
CA ASP A 465 -20.12 0.52 23.34
C ASP A 465 -20.10 1.63 24.41
N ASP A 466 -18.96 2.33 24.52
CA ASP A 466 -18.80 3.48 25.42
C ASP A 466 -18.44 4.72 24.60
N LYS A 467 -19.44 5.60 24.38
CA LYS A 467 -19.26 6.84 23.62
C LYS A 467 -18.33 7.84 24.30
N SER A 468 -18.13 7.76 25.61
CA SER A 468 -17.19 8.63 26.31
C SER A 468 -15.75 8.39 25.86
N ILE A 469 -15.43 7.20 25.34
CA ILE A 469 -14.14 6.88 24.72
C ILE A 469 -14.06 7.43 23.28
N SER A 470 -15.10 7.26 22.47
CA SER A 470 -15.08 7.74 21.07
C SER A 470 -15.25 9.25 20.93
N GLU A 471 -15.78 9.92 21.94
CA GLU A 471 -15.85 11.39 22.01
C GLU A 471 -14.58 12.02 22.61
N ASP A 472 -13.67 11.20 23.14
CA ASP A 472 -12.40 11.63 23.74
C ASP A 472 -11.23 11.38 22.76
N ASN A 473 -10.65 12.46 22.25
CA ASN A 473 -9.53 12.42 21.31
C ASN A 473 -8.31 11.70 21.88
N ASP A 474 -8.10 11.73 23.21
CA ASP A 474 -6.94 11.12 23.87
C ASP A 474 -7.10 9.61 24.06
N LYS A 475 -8.33 9.09 23.91
CA LYS A 475 -8.65 7.67 24.14
C LYS A 475 -9.03 6.90 22.88
N ILE A 476 -9.67 7.56 21.91
CA ILE A 476 -10.25 6.89 20.74
C ILE A 476 -9.24 6.06 19.94
N ASN A 477 -7.95 6.40 19.95
CA ASN A 477 -6.91 5.68 19.23
C ASN A 477 -5.72 5.21 20.08
N ASN A 478 -5.69 5.56 21.37
CA ASN A 478 -4.53 5.37 22.24
C ASN A 478 -4.55 3.99 22.89
N PHE A 479 -4.17 2.96 22.12
CA PHE A 479 -4.11 1.58 22.60
C PHE A 479 -3.06 0.76 21.85
N GLN A 480 -2.73 -0.39 22.42
CA GLN A 480 -2.01 -1.48 21.75
C GLN A 480 -2.86 -2.73 21.80
N TYR A 481 -2.71 -3.63 20.82
CA TYR A 481 -3.45 -4.89 20.86
C TYR A 481 -2.79 -5.86 21.84
N PRO A 482 -3.58 -6.66 22.58
CA PRO A 482 -3.05 -7.74 23.40
C PRO A 482 -2.49 -8.89 22.53
N ALA A 483 -1.71 -9.77 23.15
CA ALA A 483 -1.14 -10.97 22.52
C ALA A 483 -2.12 -12.17 22.48
N ASP A 484 -3.36 -11.96 22.92
CA ASP A 484 -4.49 -12.90 22.87
C ASP A 484 -5.69 -12.28 22.10
N GLN A 485 -6.79 -13.04 21.99
CA GLN A 485 -8.00 -12.62 21.26
C GLN A 485 -9.18 -12.28 22.19
N GLU A 486 -8.97 -12.13 23.50
CA GLU A 486 -10.04 -11.89 24.46
C GLU A 486 -10.71 -10.54 24.16
N ALA A 487 -9.92 -9.47 24.15
CA ALA A 487 -10.42 -8.12 23.88
C ALA A 487 -10.68 -7.88 22.37
N CYS A 488 -9.78 -8.32 21.49
CA CYS A 488 -9.88 -8.07 20.05
C CYS A 488 -9.42 -9.30 19.23
N PRO A 489 -10.24 -9.80 18.28
CA PRO A 489 -9.80 -10.87 17.38
C PRO A 489 -8.66 -10.43 16.48
N PHE A 490 -7.66 -11.29 16.26
CA PHE A 490 -6.55 -11.02 15.34
C PHE A 490 -6.99 -10.80 13.89
N ALA A 491 -8.13 -11.38 13.53
CA ALA A 491 -8.77 -11.23 12.24
C ALA A 491 -9.69 -9.98 12.12
N ALA A 492 -9.79 -9.16 13.16
CA ALA A 492 -10.54 -7.91 13.11
C ALA A 492 -9.97 -6.96 12.07
N HIS A 493 -10.83 -6.24 11.35
CA HIS A 493 -10.44 -5.40 10.21
C HIS A 493 -9.33 -4.40 10.55
N THR A 494 -9.47 -3.68 11.66
CA THR A 494 -8.47 -2.70 12.11
C THR A 494 -7.14 -3.33 12.55
N GLN A 495 -7.16 -4.55 13.07
CA GLN A 495 -5.94 -5.26 13.48
C GLN A 495 -5.23 -5.92 12.29
N LYS A 496 -5.98 -6.46 11.32
CA LYS A 496 -5.42 -6.93 10.04
C LYS A 496 -4.79 -5.80 9.23
N SER A 497 -5.41 -4.62 9.27
CA SER A 497 -4.91 -3.44 8.57
C SER A 497 -3.63 -2.90 9.20
N TYR A 498 -3.65 -2.70 10.52
CA TYR A 498 -2.50 -2.22 11.28
C TYR A 498 -2.42 -3.00 12.61
N PRO A 499 -1.60 -4.06 12.69
CA PRO A 499 -1.49 -4.90 13.90
C PRO A 499 -0.82 -4.21 15.10
N ARG A 500 -0.35 -2.97 14.93
CA ARG A 500 0.46 -2.25 15.93
C ARG A 500 1.63 -3.12 16.43
N THR A 501 1.80 -3.25 17.75
CA THR A 501 2.84 -4.06 18.39
C THR A 501 2.78 -5.55 18.06
N ASN A 502 1.66 -6.07 17.55
CA ASN A 502 1.55 -7.47 17.12
C ASN A 502 2.20 -7.71 15.74
N MET A 503 2.83 -6.69 15.16
CA MET A 503 3.76 -6.81 14.04
C MET A 503 4.97 -5.90 14.29
N PRO A 504 5.96 -6.36 15.09
CA PRO A 504 7.18 -5.59 15.27
C PRO A 504 7.93 -5.49 13.94
N GLY A 505 8.42 -4.30 13.60
CA GLY A 505 9.11 -4.05 12.33
C GLY A 505 8.84 -2.66 11.78
N SER A 506 9.12 -2.49 10.49
CA SER A 506 8.94 -1.21 9.79
C SER A 506 7.46 -0.84 9.61
N ASN A 507 7.19 0.46 9.61
CA ASN A 507 5.91 1.06 9.25
C ASN A 507 5.76 1.31 7.74
N ASP A 508 6.60 0.68 6.91
CA ASP A 508 6.61 0.75 5.44
C ASP A 508 5.28 0.35 4.77
N HIS A 509 4.44 -0.39 5.49
CA HIS A 509 3.13 -0.85 5.03
C HIS A 509 1.98 0.13 5.27
N LEU A 510 2.24 1.23 5.98
CA LEU A 510 1.22 2.22 6.27
C LEU A 510 0.92 3.10 5.06
N PHE A 511 -0.34 3.52 4.98
CA PHE A 511 -0.80 4.48 3.99
C PHE A 511 -1.84 5.39 4.61
N ARG A 512 -1.97 6.60 4.06
CA ARG A 512 -2.94 7.58 4.53
C ARG A 512 -4.24 7.44 3.74
N ARG A 513 -5.36 7.21 4.44
CA ARG A 513 -6.70 7.15 3.83
C ARG A 513 -7.36 8.52 3.76
N ALA A 514 -8.13 8.76 2.70
CA ALA A 514 -8.96 9.95 2.51
C ALA A 514 -10.34 9.62 1.92
N SER A 515 -10.83 8.42 2.21
CA SER A 515 -12.06 7.84 1.65
C SER A 515 -13.32 8.66 1.96
N ILE A 516 -14.37 8.45 1.16
CA ILE A 516 -15.69 9.08 1.35
C ILE A 516 -16.80 8.10 0.93
N PRO A 517 -17.93 8.02 1.67
CA PRO A 517 -19.07 7.19 1.26
C PRO A 517 -19.68 7.64 -0.07
N TYR A 518 -20.51 6.78 -0.68
CA TYR A 518 -21.35 7.10 -1.83
C TYR A 518 -22.67 6.34 -1.81
N GLY A 519 -23.68 6.89 -2.47
CA GLY A 519 -25.01 6.28 -2.59
C GLY A 519 -25.97 6.75 -1.50
N PHE A 520 -27.18 6.19 -1.52
CA PHE A 520 -28.25 6.56 -0.60
C PHE A 520 -28.27 5.68 0.65
N GLU A 521 -28.92 6.14 1.71
CA GLU A 521 -29.26 5.31 2.87
C GLU A 521 -30.16 4.13 2.48
N LEU A 522 -30.33 3.16 3.38
CA LEU A 522 -31.24 2.05 3.16
C LEU A 522 -32.68 2.53 3.05
N ASP A 523 -33.41 2.01 2.08
CA ASP A 523 -34.87 2.20 2.02
C ASP A 523 -35.62 1.10 2.81
N ALA A 524 -36.93 1.28 2.99
CA ALA A 524 -37.77 0.33 3.72
C ALA A 524 -37.82 -1.07 3.06
N SER A 525 -37.68 -1.14 1.73
CA SER A 525 -37.69 -2.39 0.97
C SER A 525 -36.42 -3.19 1.28
N GLU A 526 -35.25 -2.57 1.21
CA GLU A 526 -33.95 -3.19 1.51
C GLU A 526 -33.88 -3.68 2.95
N ILE A 527 -34.40 -2.90 3.90
CA ILE A 527 -34.50 -3.31 5.31
C ILE A 527 -35.38 -4.54 5.46
N SER A 528 -36.58 -4.53 4.86
CA SER A 528 -37.55 -5.63 5.02
C SER A 528 -37.14 -6.92 4.32
N THR A 529 -36.44 -6.82 3.19
CA THR A 529 -36.00 -7.97 2.37
C THR A 529 -34.59 -8.44 2.72
N SER A 530 -33.84 -7.68 3.53
CA SER A 530 -32.44 -7.95 3.85
C SER A 530 -31.57 -8.17 2.60
N THR A 531 -31.90 -7.47 1.51
CA THR A 531 -31.24 -7.60 0.21
C THR A 531 -30.92 -6.21 -0.34
N THR A 532 -29.70 -6.02 -0.83
CA THR A 532 -29.27 -4.78 -1.49
C THR A 532 -30.01 -4.60 -2.82
N GLN A 533 -30.68 -3.46 -2.97
CA GLN A 533 -31.41 -3.06 -4.19
C GLN A 533 -30.82 -1.79 -4.82
N GLN A 534 -30.16 -0.94 -4.03
CA GLN A 534 -29.50 0.28 -4.51
C GLN A 534 -27.97 0.19 -4.41
N ASP A 535 -27.28 0.91 -5.28
CA ASP A 535 -25.81 1.00 -5.24
C ASP A 535 -25.36 2.02 -4.19
N ARG A 536 -24.51 1.58 -3.28
CA ARG A 536 -23.91 2.36 -2.20
C ARG A 536 -22.60 1.74 -1.77
N GLY A 537 -21.77 2.53 -1.10
CA GLY A 537 -20.58 2.01 -0.46
C GLY A 537 -19.53 3.06 -0.20
N LEU A 538 -18.27 2.71 -0.43
CA LEU A 538 -17.13 3.56 -0.14
C LEU A 538 -16.34 3.84 -1.41
N ILE A 539 -16.05 5.12 -1.65
CA ILE A 539 -14.96 5.51 -2.52
C ILE A 539 -13.70 5.47 -1.66
N PHE A 540 -12.98 4.35 -1.72
CA PHE A 540 -11.76 4.16 -0.97
C PHE A 540 -10.59 4.84 -1.67
N LEU A 541 -9.91 5.70 -0.91
CA LEU A 541 -8.79 6.52 -1.36
C LEU A 541 -7.62 6.34 -0.41
N CYS A 542 -6.43 6.04 -0.93
CA CYS A 542 -5.22 6.12 -0.12
C CYS A 542 -3.98 6.63 -0.85
N TYR A 543 -3.05 7.13 -0.04
CA TYR A 543 -1.77 7.73 -0.43
C TYR A 543 -0.62 7.01 0.25
N GLN A 544 0.42 6.70 -0.52
CA GLN A 544 1.66 6.07 -0.07
C GLN A 544 2.78 6.31 -1.10
N SER A 545 4.04 6.14 -0.71
CA SER A 545 5.17 6.15 -1.63
C SER A 545 5.35 4.84 -2.42
N ILE A 546 4.83 3.70 -1.91
CA ILE A 546 4.96 2.36 -2.51
C ILE A 546 3.63 1.58 -2.36
N ILE A 547 2.88 1.38 -3.44
CA ILE A 547 1.61 0.63 -3.47
C ILE A 547 1.84 -0.82 -3.07
N GLU A 548 2.92 -1.42 -3.56
CA GLU A 548 3.26 -2.83 -3.30
C GLU A 548 3.51 -3.13 -1.81
N ARG A 549 3.94 -2.13 -1.03
CA ARG A 549 4.13 -2.24 0.42
C ARG A 549 2.93 -1.71 1.21
N GLY A 550 2.21 -0.72 0.70
CA GLY A 550 1.03 -0.15 1.36
C GLY A 550 -0.26 -0.91 1.07
N PHE A 551 -1.05 -0.37 0.13
CA PHE A 551 -2.38 -0.87 -0.23
C PHE A 551 -2.39 -2.34 -0.65
N LYS A 552 -1.55 -2.74 -1.61
CA LYS A 552 -1.58 -4.09 -2.18
C LYS A 552 -1.21 -5.11 -1.12
N TYR A 553 -0.15 -4.86 -0.36
CA TYR A 553 0.26 -5.72 0.74
C TYR A 553 -0.83 -5.88 1.80
N THR A 554 -1.49 -4.78 2.19
CA THR A 554 -2.59 -4.82 3.16
C THR A 554 -3.79 -5.61 2.64
N GLN A 555 -4.15 -5.43 1.37
CA GLN A 555 -5.22 -6.20 0.72
C GLN A 555 -4.89 -7.70 0.65
N GLN A 556 -3.64 -8.06 0.40
CA GLN A 556 -3.17 -9.45 0.43
C GLN A 556 -3.20 -10.03 1.86
N ARG A 557 -2.85 -9.26 2.89
CA ARG A 557 -2.97 -9.67 4.30
C ARG A 557 -4.41 -9.96 4.72
N PHE A 558 -5.39 -9.25 4.14
CA PHE A 558 -6.81 -9.55 4.36
C PHE A 558 -7.18 -10.96 3.90
N ASN A 559 -6.49 -11.47 2.88
CA ASN A 559 -6.66 -12.81 2.34
C ASN A 559 -5.76 -13.87 2.99
N ASN A 560 -4.77 -13.48 3.80
CA ASN A 560 -3.86 -14.43 4.44
C ASN A 560 -4.45 -14.93 5.78
N PRO A 561 -4.84 -16.22 5.92
CA PRO A 561 -5.42 -16.75 7.15
C PRO A 561 -4.43 -16.90 8.31
N ASP A 562 -3.12 -16.86 8.03
CA ASP A 562 -2.04 -17.11 9.00
C ASP A 562 -1.44 -15.81 9.57
N PHE A 563 -1.92 -14.65 9.10
CA PHE A 563 -1.49 -13.33 9.56
C PHE A 563 -2.41 -12.78 10.67
N PRO A 564 -1.91 -12.05 11.68
CA PRO A 564 -0.50 -11.83 12.04
C PRO A 564 0.18 -13.12 12.52
N PHE A 565 1.49 -13.24 12.24
CA PHE A 565 2.28 -14.44 12.52
C PHE A 565 2.68 -14.59 14.01
N SER A 566 2.97 -15.84 14.41
CA SER A 566 3.51 -16.29 15.71
C SER A 566 4.66 -15.40 16.23
N PRO A 567 4.74 -15.06 17.55
CA PRO A 567 4.31 -15.86 18.71
C PRO A 567 3.01 -15.39 19.39
N LEU A 568 1.97 -15.06 18.62
CA LEU A 568 0.64 -14.78 19.17
C LEU A 568 -0.09 -16.07 19.58
N GLN A 569 -1.01 -15.99 20.56
CA GLN A 569 -1.77 -17.14 21.08
C GLN A 569 -2.89 -17.62 20.12
N SER A 570 -2.60 -17.70 18.83
CA SER A 570 -3.46 -18.31 17.81
C SER A 570 -2.61 -18.69 16.60
N GLU A 571 -2.63 -19.97 16.22
CA GLU A 571 -1.89 -20.45 15.04
C GLU A 571 -2.56 -20.06 13.72
N LYS A 572 -3.88 -19.77 13.73
CA LYS A 572 -4.67 -19.47 12.52
C LYS A 572 -5.77 -18.43 12.77
N PRO A 573 -5.42 -17.13 12.84
CA PRO A 573 -6.38 -16.03 12.98
C PRO A 573 -7.58 -16.10 12.03
N GLY A 574 -7.34 -16.51 10.79
CA GLY A 574 -8.31 -16.45 9.69
C GLY A 574 -8.15 -15.17 8.87
N HIS A 575 -9.13 -14.90 8.04
CA HIS A 575 -9.13 -13.79 7.08
C HIS A 575 -9.71 -12.54 7.71
N ASP A 576 -9.50 -11.38 7.07
CA ASP A 576 -10.26 -10.19 7.41
C ASP A 576 -11.78 -10.46 7.24
N ALA A 577 -12.54 -10.24 8.31
CA ALA A 577 -13.95 -10.57 8.37
C ALA A 577 -14.83 -9.71 7.44
N VAL A 578 -14.33 -8.58 6.93
CA VAL A 578 -15.07 -7.60 6.13
C VAL A 578 -14.65 -7.64 4.66
N LEU A 579 -13.34 -7.56 4.38
CA LEU A 579 -12.75 -7.39 3.04
C LEU A 579 -12.04 -8.64 2.49
N GLY A 580 -11.83 -9.68 3.29
CA GLY A 580 -11.22 -10.91 2.80
C GLY A 580 -12.03 -11.57 1.67
N SER A 581 -11.34 -12.29 0.79
CA SER A 581 -11.95 -13.04 -0.31
C SER A 581 -12.84 -14.15 0.20
N SER A 582 -13.99 -14.37 -0.43
CA SER A 582 -14.96 -15.41 -0.02
C SER A 582 -14.75 -16.73 -0.77
N PRO A 583 -15.04 -17.89 -0.14
CA PRO A 583 -15.49 -18.05 1.25
C PRO A 583 -14.34 -17.83 2.25
N ARG A 584 -14.66 -17.24 3.41
CA ARG A 584 -13.67 -16.97 4.47
C ARG A 584 -14.16 -17.36 5.85
N TYR A 585 -13.26 -17.28 6.82
CA TYR A 585 -13.56 -17.46 8.23
C TYR A 585 -12.68 -16.58 9.10
N MET A 586 -13.13 -16.31 10.33
CA MET A 586 -12.31 -15.71 11.40
C MET A 586 -12.39 -16.56 12.67
N THR A 587 -11.32 -16.56 13.46
CA THR A 587 -11.33 -17.02 14.86
C THR A 587 -11.43 -15.83 15.80
N GLY A 588 -11.55 -16.07 17.11
CA GLY A 588 -11.65 -15.02 18.12
C GLY A 588 -13.00 -14.30 18.17
N ALA A 589 -13.93 -14.54 17.25
CA ALA A 589 -15.24 -13.88 17.27
C ALA A 589 -16.01 -14.13 18.57
N ASN A 590 -15.89 -15.32 19.17
CA ASN A 590 -16.35 -15.61 20.52
C ASN A 590 -15.16 -15.54 21.51
N PRO A 591 -15.13 -14.59 22.47
CA PRO A 591 -14.04 -14.51 23.44
C PRO A 591 -13.98 -15.72 24.39
N GLU A 592 -15.10 -16.39 24.67
CA GLU A 592 -15.13 -17.60 25.51
C GLU A 592 -14.62 -18.86 24.77
N LYS A 593 -14.64 -18.82 23.43
CA LYS A 593 -14.22 -19.92 22.55
C LYS A 593 -13.37 -19.36 21.40
N PRO A 594 -12.17 -18.83 21.70
CA PRO A 594 -11.39 -18.06 20.73
C PRO A 594 -10.90 -18.89 19.53
N THR A 595 -10.93 -20.22 19.63
CA THR A 595 -10.57 -21.14 18.53
C THR A 595 -11.73 -21.46 17.58
N ASP A 596 -12.97 -21.15 17.95
CA ASP A 596 -14.14 -21.42 17.11
C ASP A 596 -14.09 -20.58 15.84
N LYS A 597 -14.41 -21.20 14.70
CA LYS A 597 -14.43 -20.54 13.40
C LYS A 597 -15.82 -19.98 13.12
N LEU A 598 -15.91 -18.66 12.97
CA LEU A 598 -17.05 -18.03 12.34
C LEU A 598 -16.89 -18.10 10.82
N SER A 599 -17.75 -18.88 10.16
CA SER A 599 -17.76 -19.00 8.69
C SER A 599 -18.49 -17.81 8.05
N ILE A 600 -17.90 -17.25 7.01
CA ILE A 600 -18.40 -16.08 6.26
C ILE A 600 -18.38 -16.43 4.76
N PRO A 601 -19.46 -17.02 4.23
CA PRO A 601 -19.43 -17.63 2.90
C PRO A 601 -19.59 -16.65 1.74
N PHE A 602 -20.02 -15.42 1.98
CA PHE A 602 -20.28 -14.40 0.95
C PHE A 602 -19.56 -13.09 1.24
N ARG A 603 -19.41 -12.26 0.20
CA ARG A 603 -18.77 -10.94 0.30
C ARG A 603 -19.77 -9.93 0.88
N PHE A 604 -19.28 -9.02 1.71
CA PHE A 604 -20.04 -7.81 2.08
C PHE A 604 -19.64 -6.62 1.21
N VAL A 605 -18.44 -6.67 0.64
CA VAL A 605 -17.86 -5.60 -0.17
C VAL A 605 -17.47 -6.15 -1.53
N GLU A 606 -17.86 -5.44 -2.59
CA GLU A 606 -17.55 -5.78 -3.97
C GLU A 606 -16.79 -4.63 -4.62
N ALA A 607 -15.62 -4.91 -5.18
CA ALA A 607 -14.91 -3.94 -6.00
C ALA A 607 -15.62 -3.78 -7.35
N ARG A 608 -16.00 -2.54 -7.69
CA ARG A 608 -16.72 -2.19 -8.92
C ARG A 608 -15.92 -1.26 -9.84
N GLY A 609 -14.67 -1.01 -9.51
CA GLY A 609 -13.78 -0.15 -10.29
C GLY A 609 -12.56 0.30 -9.50
N GLY A 610 -11.48 0.60 -10.21
CA GLY A 610 -10.41 1.37 -9.64
C GLY A 610 -9.25 1.59 -10.60
N GLU A 611 -8.24 2.31 -10.12
CA GLU A 611 -7.00 2.59 -10.84
C GLU A 611 -5.91 3.06 -9.86
N TYR A 612 -4.65 2.87 -10.24
CA TYR A 612 -3.48 3.44 -9.59
C TYR A 612 -3.00 4.69 -10.32
N PHE A 613 -2.81 5.76 -9.56
CA PHE A 613 -2.31 7.04 -10.04
C PHE A 613 -1.04 7.43 -9.29
N PHE A 614 -0.26 8.31 -9.88
CA PHE A 614 0.79 9.07 -9.23
C PHE A 614 0.36 10.54 -9.20
N MET A 615 0.44 11.16 -8.03
CA MET A 615 0.20 12.58 -7.82
C MET A 615 1.54 13.31 -7.77
N PRO A 616 1.93 14.03 -8.84
CA PRO A 616 3.22 14.69 -8.88
C PRO A 616 3.28 15.91 -7.97
N SER A 617 4.49 16.36 -7.65
CA SER A 617 4.74 17.65 -7.02
C SER A 617 4.39 18.83 -7.93
N ILE A 618 4.20 20.01 -7.35
CA ILE A 618 3.87 21.24 -8.10
C ILE A 618 4.98 21.58 -9.09
N SER A 619 6.25 21.39 -8.73
CA SER A 619 7.40 21.57 -9.62
C SER A 619 7.32 20.66 -10.85
N THR A 620 6.90 19.41 -10.66
CA THR A 620 6.76 18.44 -11.76
C THR A 620 5.56 18.78 -12.65
N LEU A 621 4.46 19.25 -12.07
CA LEU A 621 3.33 19.74 -12.85
C LEU A 621 3.72 20.94 -13.73
N ASN A 622 4.51 21.88 -13.20
CA ASN A 622 5.03 22.99 -13.99
C ASN A 622 5.92 22.50 -15.14
N LYS A 623 6.83 21.55 -14.87
CA LYS A 623 7.66 20.93 -15.90
C LYS A 623 6.81 20.28 -17.00
N ILE A 624 5.82 19.48 -16.63
CA ILE A 624 4.88 18.85 -17.59
C ILE A 624 4.19 19.89 -18.47
N ALA A 625 3.86 21.05 -17.91
CA ALA A 625 3.14 22.11 -18.60
C ALA A 625 4.04 23.01 -19.47
N ASP A 626 5.35 23.01 -19.25
CA ASP A 626 6.34 23.81 -19.98
C ASP A 626 6.96 23.09 -21.19
N GLU A 627 6.90 21.76 -21.25
CA GLU A 627 7.36 20.93 -22.38
C GLU A 627 6.45 21.01 -23.62
#